data_AF-A0A150G3T1-F1
#
_entry.id   AF-A0A150G3T1-F1
#
_cell.length_a   1.000
_cell.length_b   1.000
_cell.length_c   1.000
_cell.angle_alpha   90.00
_cell.angle_beta   90.00
_cell.angle_gamma   90.00
#
_symmetry.space_group_name_H-M   'P 1'
#
loop_
_entity.id
_entity.type
_entity.pdbx_description
1 polymer ?
#
loop_
_entity_poly.entity_id
_entity_poly.type
_entity_poly.pdbx_seq_one_letter_code
_entity_poly.pdbx_strand_id
1 'polypeptide(L)'
;MSLWRRIGYVPQEDVLHANLTVRENLDYAACLRMQPGTPASWRSAVVYAMLNDLELFHRENRVVGPEQRPAISGGERRRVNIGMGIVALPPVLYLDEPTTGLDSRMSHKVVHLVRGLAEMMAINMVAVVHQPSQAVFELFDTLTVLTNEKMVAYQGPPWAVAAYFQQLGYGVGSVRKHTSHAESLLEFVTKADSTLVKVKPSDLGAAWQLSGSQWLRSVARGALKKELE
;
A
#
# COMPACT_ATOMS: atom_id res chain seq x y z
N MET A 1 -13.51 -22.71 6.64
CA MET A 1 -12.91 -21.51 7.26
C MET A 1 -13.56 -20.27 6.65
N SER A 2 -14.03 -19.31 7.46
CA SER A 2 -14.58 -18.06 6.94
C SER A 2 -13.49 -17.19 6.29
N LEU A 3 -13.87 -16.40 5.28
CA LEU A 3 -12.98 -15.47 4.56
C LEU A 3 -12.24 -14.53 5.52
N TRP A 4 -12.95 -14.03 6.54
CA TRP A 4 -12.42 -13.11 7.56
C TRP A 4 -11.23 -13.65 8.36
N ARG A 5 -11.07 -14.97 8.48
CA ARG A 5 -9.91 -15.59 9.13
C ARG A 5 -8.67 -15.67 8.23
N ARG A 6 -8.82 -15.47 6.92
CA ARG A 6 -7.75 -15.59 5.93
C ARG A 6 -7.25 -14.23 5.44
N ILE A 7 -7.77 -13.13 5.98
CA ILE A 7 -7.43 -11.78 5.58
C ILE A 7 -6.87 -11.01 6.77
N GLY A 8 -5.77 -10.29 6.56
CA GLY A 8 -5.30 -9.21 7.42
C GLY A 8 -5.90 -7.88 6.96
N TYR A 9 -6.30 -7.03 7.91
CA TYR A 9 -6.75 -5.68 7.63
C TYR A 9 -6.11 -4.72 8.63
N VAL A 10 -5.47 -3.68 8.12
CA VAL A 10 -4.86 -2.60 8.90
C VAL A 10 -5.64 -1.34 8.58
N PRO A 11 -6.45 -0.80 9.52
CA PRO A 11 -7.21 0.42 9.30
C PRO A 11 -6.31 1.66 9.25
N GLN A 12 -6.86 2.75 8.71
CA GLN A 12 -6.21 4.07 8.67
C GLN A 12 -5.82 4.57 10.05
N GLU A 13 -6.69 4.41 11.05
CA GLU A 13 -6.42 4.75 12.44
C GLU A 13 -5.62 3.63 13.15
N ASP A 14 -4.70 4.00 14.03
CA ASP A 14 -3.91 3.04 14.79
C ASP A 14 -4.70 2.45 15.97
N VAL A 15 -5.33 1.29 15.73
CA VAL A 15 -6.11 0.55 16.74
C VAL A 15 -5.18 -0.28 17.62
N LEU A 16 -4.51 0.37 18.58
CA LEU A 16 -3.55 -0.24 19.50
C LEU A 16 -4.04 -0.22 20.95
N HIS A 17 -3.64 -1.22 21.74
CA HIS A 17 -3.85 -1.20 23.19
C HIS A 17 -2.82 -0.28 23.84
N ALA A 18 -3.27 0.93 24.20
CA ALA A 18 -2.43 1.99 24.75
C ALA A 18 -1.66 1.62 26.03
N ASN A 19 -2.24 0.75 26.87
CA ASN A 19 -1.64 0.34 28.15
C ASN A 19 -0.72 -0.87 28.03
N LEU A 20 -0.67 -1.51 26.86
CA LEU A 20 0.20 -2.64 26.60
C LEU A 20 1.52 -2.17 25.99
N THR A 21 2.56 -2.97 26.20
CA THR A 21 3.84 -2.83 25.52
C THR A 21 3.72 -3.15 24.03
N VAL A 22 4.73 -2.76 23.25
CA VAL A 22 4.84 -3.09 21.83
C VAL A 22 4.73 -4.61 21.62
N ARG A 23 5.49 -5.40 22.39
CA ARG A 23 5.44 -6.87 22.31
C ARG A 23 4.07 -7.42 22.71
N GLU A 24 3.48 -6.92 23.80
CA GLU A 24 2.17 -7.39 24.27
C GLU A 24 1.05 -7.11 23.27
N ASN A 25 1.10 -6.01 22.50
CA ASN A 25 0.17 -5.76 21.40
C ASN A 25 0.25 -6.84 20.31
N LEU A 26 1.47 -7.24 19.93
CA LEU A 26 1.70 -8.30 18.95
C LEU A 26 1.32 -9.68 19.50
N ASP A 27 1.69 -9.99 20.74
CA ASP A 27 1.29 -11.22 21.45
C ASP A 27 -0.23 -11.35 21.53
N TYR A 28 -0.92 -10.26 21.87
CA TYR A 28 -2.37 -10.21 21.93
C TYR A 28 -3.00 -10.51 20.56
N ALA A 29 -2.52 -9.85 19.49
CA ALA A 29 -2.99 -10.11 18.13
C ALA A 29 -2.71 -11.55 17.68
N ALA A 30 -1.52 -12.08 17.99
CA ALA A 30 -1.13 -13.45 17.68
C ALA A 30 -2.04 -14.48 18.37
N CYS A 31 -2.35 -14.27 19.65
CA CYS A 31 -3.20 -15.17 20.42
C CYS A 31 -4.62 -15.27 19.85
N LEU A 32 -5.16 -14.17 19.32
CA LEU A 32 -6.52 -14.12 18.78
C LEU A 32 -6.62 -14.57 17.32
N ARG A 33 -5.58 -14.31 16.52
CA ARG A 33 -5.62 -14.49 15.06
C ARG A 33 -4.98 -15.80 14.58
N MET A 34 -4.03 -16.36 15.33
CA MET A 34 -3.43 -17.65 14.96
C MET A 34 -4.39 -18.82 15.18
N GLN A 35 -4.11 -19.95 14.54
CA GLN A 35 -4.97 -21.12 14.63
C GLN A 35 -5.07 -21.65 16.07
N PRO A 36 -6.26 -22.06 16.54
CA PRO A 36 -6.40 -22.75 17.81
C PRO A 36 -5.48 -23.97 17.87
N GLY A 37 -4.79 -24.15 19.00
CA GLY A 37 -3.80 -25.23 19.16
C GLY A 37 -2.37 -24.88 18.71
N THR A 38 -2.14 -23.68 18.16
CA THR A 38 -0.77 -23.19 17.91
C THR A 38 0.02 -23.16 19.24
N PRO A 39 1.16 -23.86 19.34
CA PRO A 39 1.95 -23.89 20.57
C PRO A 39 2.40 -22.49 21.02
N ALA A 40 2.39 -22.24 22.33
CA ALA A 40 2.79 -20.95 22.87
C ALA A 40 4.22 -20.56 22.46
N SER A 41 5.15 -21.52 22.45
CA SER A 41 6.53 -21.33 21.99
C SER A 41 6.61 -20.86 20.54
N TRP A 42 5.80 -21.45 19.65
CA TRP A 42 5.74 -21.04 18.25
C TRP A 42 5.17 -19.63 18.10
N ARG A 43 4.10 -19.29 18.83
CA ARG A 43 3.55 -17.92 18.81
C ARG A 43 4.59 -16.90 19.25
N SER A 44 5.29 -17.17 20.35
CA SER A 44 6.35 -16.30 20.83
C SER A 44 7.48 -16.16 19.81
N ALA A 45 7.91 -17.25 19.17
CA ALA A 45 8.93 -17.19 18.12
C ALA A 45 8.50 -16.29 16.94
N VAL A 46 7.25 -16.41 16.48
CA VAL A 46 6.70 -15.55 15.41
C VAL A 46 6.62 -14.09 15.87
N VAL A 47 6.20 -13.82 17.10
CA VAL A 47 6.15 -12.44 17.65
C VAL A 47 7.54 -11.83 17.73
N TYR A 48 8.55 -12.57 18.17
CA TYR A 48 9.94 -12.08 18.21
C TYR A 48 10.52 -11.85 16.81
N ALA A 49 10.26 -12.75 15.85
CA ALA A 49 10.64 -12.53 14.46
C ALA A 49 9.98 -11.25 13.92
N MET A 50 8.67 -11.09 14.17
CA MET A 50 7.92 -9.91 13.74
C MET A 50 8.44 -8.61 14.38
N LEU A 51 8.83 -8.62 15.66
CA LEU A 51 9.47 -7.48 16.31
C LEU A 51 10.78 -7.07 15.62
N ASN A 52 11.57 -8.04 15.18
CA ASN A 52 12.79 -7.79 14.43
C ASN A 52 12.48 -7.21 13.04
N ASP A 53 11.57 -7.85 12.30
CA ASP A 53 11.25 -7.47 10.92
C ASP A 53 10.57 -6.10 10.82
N LEU A 54 9.84 -5.69 11.88
CA LEU A 54 9.25 -4.37 12.01
C LEU A 54 10.22 -3.30 12.54
N GLU A 55 11.48 -3.66 12.82
CA GLU A 55 12.48 -2.79 13.47
C GLU A 55 12.01 -2.26 14.84
N LEU A 56 11.30 -3.09 15.61
CA LEU A 56 10.67 -2.73 16.89
C LEU A 56 11.25 -3.47 18.10
N PHE A 57 12.17 -4.41 17.90
CA PHE A 57 12.76 -5.20 19.00
C PHE A 57 13.35 -4.32 20.12
N HIS A 58 14.04 -3.23 19.77
CA HIS A 58 14.59 -2.29 20.75
C HIS A 58 13.54 -1.53 21.59
N ARG A 59 12.25 -1.62 21.23
CA ARG A 59 11.10 -1.03 21.93
C ARG A 59 10.14 -2.07 22.51
N GLU A 60 10.48 -3.36 22.49
CA GLU A 60 9.55 -4.45 22.80
C GLU A 60 8.82 -4.27 24.15
N ASN A 61 9.52 -3.78 25.18
CA ASN A 61 9.00 -3.61 26.54
C ASN A 61 8.50 -2.18 26.81
N ARG A 62 8.43 -1.32 25.78
CA ARG A 62 7.91 0.04 25.91
C ARG A 62 6.40 0.03 25.72
N VAL A 63 5.67 0.64 26.65
CA VAL A 63 4.23 0.91 26.52
C VAL A 63 3.98 1.82 25.31
N VAL A 64 2.94 1.52 24.54
CA VAL A 64 2.59 2.27 23.32
C VAL A 64 2.03 3.67 23.63
N GLY A 65 1.22 3.78 24.69
CA GLY A 65 0.58 5.00 25.13
C GLY A 65 -0.67 5.39 24.33
N PRO A 66 -1.52 6.28 24.87
CA PRO A 66 -2.70 6.79 24.17
C PRO A 66 -2.30 7.69 23.00
N GLU A 67 -3.18 7.84 22.01
CA GLU A 67 -2.90 8.62 20.81
C GLU A 67 -2.61 10.10 21.09
N GLN A 68 -3.27 10.68 22.10
CA GLN A 68 -3.08 12.08 22.49
C GLN A 68 -1.74 12.32 23.21
N ARG A 69 -1.12 11.27 23.74
CA ARG A 69 0.17 11.32 24.44
C ARG A 69 0.96 10.03 24.18
N PRO A 70 1.44 9.83 22.94
CA PRO A 70 2.05 8.57 22.55
C PRO A 70 3.42 8.42 23.22
N ALA A 71 3.75 7.19 23.63
CA ALA A 71 5.01 6.87 24.30
C ALA A 71 6.10 6.33 23.34
N ILE A 72 5.71 6.13 22.07
CA ILE A 72 6.54 5.80 20.91
C ILE A 72 6.18 6.74 19.74
N SER A 73 7.05 6.88 18.75
CA SER A 73 6.82 7.75 17.59
C SER A 73 5.66 7.25 16.71
N GLY A 74 5.05 8.15 15.92
CA GLY A 74 3.97 7.78 15.00
C GLY A 74 4.35 6.70 13.99
N GLY A 75 5.59 6.75 13.47
CA GLY A 75 6.10 5.68 12.60
C GLY A 75 6.27 4.34 13.32
N GLU A 76 6.72 4.32 14.58
CA GLU A 76 6.77 3.10 15.38
C GLU A 76 5.35 2.57 15.64
N ARG A 77 4.37 3.44 16.01
CA ARG A 77 2.96 3.05 16.19
C ARG A 77 2.38 2.39 14.94
N ARG A 78 2.59 3.01 13.77
CA ARG A 78 2.12 2.47 12.49
C ARG A 78 2.70 1.08 12.23
N ARG A 79 3.99 0.87 12.53
CA ARG A 79 4.62 -0.46 12.40
C ARG A 79 4.05 -1.48 13.37
N VAL A 80 3.72 -1.10 14.61
CA VAL A 80 3.01 -2.00 15.56
C VAL A 80 1.65 -2.41 14.97
N ASN A 81 0.88 -1.46 14.45
CA ASN A 81 -0.45 -1.71 13.89
C ASN A 81 -0.39 -2.64 12.67
N ILE A 82 0.58 -2.41 11.76
CA ILE A 82 0.87 -3.33 10.64
C ILE A 82 1.23 -4.72 11.17
N GLY A 83 2.10 -4.78 12.18
CA GLY A 83 2.49 -6.01 12.87
C GLY A 83 1.31 -6.81 13.37
N MET A 84 0.34 -6.18 14.02
CA MET A 84 -0.87 -6.84 14.50
C MET A 84 -1.72 -7.43 13.35
N GLY A 85 -1.73 -6.78 12.19
CA GLY A 85 -2.43 -7.25 10.99
C GLY A 85 -1.77 -8.47 10.35
N ILE A 86 -0.43 -8.51 10.36
CA ILE A 86 0.38 -9.52 9.66
C ILE A 86 0.86 -10.68 10.56
N VAL A 87 0.85 -10.55 11.89
CA VAL A 87 1.44 -11.55 12.82
C VAL A 87 0.88 -12.96 12.66
N ALA A 88 -0.36 -13.10 12.16
CA ALA A 88 -0.98 -14.40 11.87
C ALA A 88 -0.65 -14.95 10.48
N LEU A 89 0.27 -14.31 9.75
CA LEU A 89 0.71 -14.63 8.39
C LEU A 89 -0.45 -14.88 7.43
N PRO A 90 -1.38 -13.90 7.27
CA PRO A 90 -2.50 -14.07 6.36
C PRO A 90 -1.99 -14.11 4.90
N PRO A 91 -2.61 -14.89 4.01
CA PRO A 91 -2.25 -14.91 2.58
C PRO A 91 -2.49 -13.57 1.86
N VAL A 92 -3.37 -12.73 2.41
CA VAL A 92 -3.67 -11.39 1.90
C VAL A 92 -3.76 -10.40 3.06
N LEU A 93 -3.08 -9.26 2.93
CA LEU A 93 -3.12 -8.14 3.87
C LEU A 93 -3.61 -6.88 3.15
N TYR A 94 -4.67 -6.26 3.67
CA TYR A 94 -5.14 -4.96 3.23
C TYR A 94 -4.64 -3.88 4.18
N LEU A 95 -4.12 -2.78 3.63
CA LEU A 95 -3.68 -1.61 4.37
C LEU A 95 -4.47 -0.39 3.90
N ASP A 96 -5.23 0.20 4.79
CA ASP A 96 -5.99 1.42 4.50
C ASP A 96 -5.16 2.63 4.93
N GLU A 97 -4.74 3.45 3.96
CA GLU A 97 -3.92 4.64 4.14
C GLU A 97 -2.74 4.50 5.14
N PRO A 98 -1.81 3.54 4.93
CA PRO A 98 -0.75 3.25 5.89
C PRO A 98 0.28 4.39 6.06
N THR A 99 0.23 5.41 5.20
CA THR A 99 1.12 6.57 5.22
C THR A 99 0.48 7.80 5.89
N THR A 100 -0.80 7.75 6.26
CA THR A 100 -1.48 8.92 6.82
C THR A 100 -0.93 9.28 8.20
N GLY A 101 -0.69 10.57 8.39
CA GLY A 101 -0.07 11.14 9.60
C GLY A 101 1.45 11.03 9.66
N LEU A 102 2.11 10.53 8.60
CA LEU A 102 3.56 10.42 8.50
C LEU A 102 4.14 11.45 7.54
N ASP A 103 5.35 11.95 7.83
CA ASP A 103 6.11 12.73 6.84
C ASP A 103 6.54 11.85 5.65
N SER A 104 7.05 12.49 4.59
CA SER A 104 7.42 11.80 3.35
C SER A 104 8.51 10.74 3.55
N ARG A 105 9.49 11.00 4.42
CA ARG A 105 10.59 10.07 4.71
C ARG A 105 10.09 8.87 5.50
N MET A 106 9.25 9.09 6.50
CA MET A 106 8.65 8.01 7.29
C MET A 106 7.68 7.18 6.47
N SER A 107 6.88 7.82 5.61
CA SER A 107 5.98 7.13 4.68
C SER A 107 6.75 6.18 3.76
N HIS A 108 7.85 6.65 3.15
CA HIS A 108 8.69 5.82 2.31
C HIS A 108 9.28 4.63 3.08
N LYS A 109 9.80 4.85 4.30
CA LYS A 109 10.31 3.77 5.15
C LYS A 109 9.25 2.72 5.47
N VAL A 110 8.04 3.14 5.83
CA VAL A 110 6.93 2.23 6.15
C VAL A 110 6.55 1.41 4.92
N VAL A 111 6.37 2.03 3.76
CA VAL A 111 5.99 1.31 2.53
C VAL A 111 7.11 0.37 2.06
N HIS A 112 8.37 0.80 2.16
CA HIS A 112 9.52 -0.05 1.85
C HIS A 112 9.60 -1.27 2.76
N LEU A 113 9.34 -1.09 4.06
CA LEU A 113 9.28 -2.19 5.01
C LEU A 113 8.14 -3.16 4.68
N VAL A 114 6.94 -2.63 4.42
CA VAL A 114 5.76 -3.43 4.03
C VAL A 114 6.05 -4.26 2.78
N ARG A 115 6.69 -3.66 1.76
CA ARG A 115 7.14 -4.37 0.56
C ARG A 115 8.11 -5.50 0.91
N GLY A 116 9.12 -5.23 1.74
CA GLY A 116 10.08 -6.25 2.17
C GLY A 116 9.41 -7.43 2.89
N LEU A 117 8.41 -7.17 3.73
CA LEU A 117 7.61 -8.22 4.38
C LEU A 117 6.79 -9.01 3.36
N ALA A 118 6.19 -8.35 2.37
CA ALA A 118 5.43 -9.01 1.30
C ALA A 118 6.30 -10.01 0.53
N GLU A 119 7.50 -9.58 0.14
CA GLU A 119 8.47 -10.40 -0.58
C GLU A 119 8.99 -11.57 0.28
N MET A 120 9.43 -11.28 1.51
CA MET A 120 10.01 -12.28 2.42
C MET A 120 8.99 -13.35 2.83
N MET A 121 7.75 -12.95 3.13
CA MET A 121 6.72 -13.84 3.68
C MET A 121 5.77 -14.39 2.61
N ALA A 122 5.97 -14.01 1.34
CA ALA A 122 5.08 -14.36 0.21
C ALA A 122 3.61 -14.00 0.47
N ILE A 123 3.37 -12.80 0.98
CA ILE A 123 2.02 -12.28 1.30
C ILE A 123 1.59 -11.28 0.23
N ASN A 124 0.36 -11.42 -0.28
CA ASN A 124 -0.21 -10.43 -1.19
C ASN A 124 -0.67 -9.22 -0.38
N MET A 125 -0.08 -8.05 -0.62
CA MET A 125 -0.43 -6.83 0.08
C MET A 125 -1.14 -5.85 -0.85
N VAL A 126 -2.27 -5.31 -0.38
CA VAL A 126 -3.05 -4.30 -1.11
C VAL A 126 -3.14 -3.07 -0.22
N ALA A 127 -2.63 -1.94 -0.69
CA ALA A 127 -2.68 -0.68 0.04
C ALA A 127 -3.52 0.36 -0.70
N VAL A 128 -4.33 1.10 0.05
CA VAL A 128 -4.92 2.37 -0.41
C VAL A 128 -3.97 3.47 0.05
N VAL A 129 -3.51 4.33 -0.87
CA VAL A 129 -2.59 5.43 -0.52
C VAL A 129 -3.15 6.74 -1.07
N HIS A 130 -3.43 7.67 -0.16
CA HIS A 130 -3.83 9.02 -0.52
C HIS A 130 -2.60 9.85 -0.91
N GLN A 131 -2.54 10.30 -2.17
CA GLN A 131 -1.47 11.16 -2.70
C GLN A 131 -0.04 10.69 -2.39
N PRO A 132 0.39 9.54 -2.95
CA PRO A 132 1.74 9.03 -2.71
C PRO A 132 2.78 10.01 -3.28
N SER A 133 3.86 10.22 -2.54
CA SER A 133 5.08 10.80 -3.11
C SER A 133 5.61 9.93 -4.26
N GLN A 134 6.38 10.51 -5.18
CA GLN A 134 7.00 9.77 -6.28
C GLN A 134 7.79 8.53 -5.77
N ALA A 135 8.55 8.69 -4.70
CA ALA A 135 9.34 7.61 -4.12
C ALA A 135 8.50 6.50 -3.48
N VAL A 136 7.28 6.79 -3.03
CA VAL A 136 6.32 5.77 -2.54
C VAL A 136 5.62 5.10 -3.72
N PHE A 137 5.24 5.89 -4.72
CA PHE A 137 4.58 5.42 -5.94
C PHE A 137 5.39 4.36 -6.68
N GLU A 138 6.71 4.52 -6.75
CA GLU A 138 7.63 3.60 -7.44
C GLU A 138 7.88 2.29 -6.68
N LEU A 139 7.47 2.17 -5.41
CA LEU A 139 7.66 0.94 -4.63
C LEU A 139 6.63 -0.15 -4.96
N PHE A 140 5.53 0.18 -5.65
CA PHE A 140 4.45 -0.77 -5.93
C PHE A 140 4.72 -1.61 -7.18
N ASP A 141 4.36 -2.89 -7.14
CA ASP A 141 4.45 -3.77 -8.31
C ASP A 141 3.28 -3.58 -9.27
N THR A 142 2.10 -3.27 -8.72
CA THR A 142 0.86 -3.04 -9.46
C THR A 142 0.12 -1.85 -8.89
N LEU A 143 -0.26 -0.93 -9.77
CA LEU A 143 -1.08 0.24 -9.51
C LEU A 143 -2.50 -0.01 -10.03
N THR A 144 -3.49 0.27 -9.20
CA THR A 144 -4.89 0.38 -9.63
C THR A 144 -5.34 1.83 -9.40
N VAL A 145 -5.83 2.48 -10.46
CA VAL A 145 -6.32 3.85 -10.42
C VAL A 145 -7.83 3.81 -10.63
N LEU A 146 -8.57 4.44 -9.70
CA LEU A 146 -10.03 4.53 -9.75
C LEU A 146 -10.47 5.95 -10.12
N THR A 147 -11.53 6.05 -10.92
CA THR A 147 -12.22 7.34 -11.17
C THR A 147 -13.22 7.65 -10.06
N ASN A 148 -13.73 8.89 -10.05
CA ASN A 148 -14.80 9.32 -9.13
C ASN A 148 -16.08 8.47 -9.29
N GLU A 149 -16.30 7.91 -10.47
CA GLU A 149 -17.41 7.01 -10.79
C GLU A 149 -17.14 5.56 -10.35
N LYS A 150 -16.08 5.31 -9.58
CA LYS A 150 -15.67 3.99 -9.05
C LYS A 150 -15.29 2.99 -10.15
N MET A 151 -14.86 3.49 -11.30
CA MET A 151 -14.41 2.68 -12.42
C MET A 151 -12.88 2.59 -12.44
N VAL A 152 -12.33 1.47 -12.90
CA VAL A 152 -10.88 1.33 -13.09
C VAL A 152 -10.47 2.17 -14.29
N ALA A 153 -9.65 3.20 -14.08
CA ALA A 153 -9.03 4.00 -15.13
C ALA A 153 -7.73 3.37 -15.64
N TYR A 154 -7.03 2.64 -14.78
CA TYR A 154 -5.78 1.94 -15.09
C TYR A 154 -5.55 0.82 -14.09
N GLN A 155 -5.03 -0.32 -14.56
CA GLN A 155 -4.50 -1.38 -13.72
C GLN A 155 -3.28 -2.03 -14.36
N GLY A 156 -2.13 -1.92 -13.72
CA GLY A 156 -0.87 -2.43 -14.26
C GLY A 156 0.35 -1.90 -13.50
N PRO A 157 1.56 -2.14 -14.01
CA PRO A 157 2.77 -1.71 -13.33
C PRO A 157 2.90 -0.17 -13.35
N PRO A 158 3.49 0.47 -12.33
CA PRO A 158 3.62 1.94 -12.29
C PRO A 158 4.39 2.54 -13.47
N TRP A 159 5.36 1.83 -14.05
CA TRP A 159 6.16 2.35 -15.17
C TRP A 159 5.35 2.58 -16.46
N ALA A 160 4.24 1.85 -16.66
CA ALA A 160 3.44 1.94 -17.90
C ALA A 160 2.33 3.00 -17.84
N VAL A 161 2.00 3.49 -16.65
CA VAL A 161 0.82 4.34 -16.44
C VAL A 161 0.92 5.68 -17.17
N ALA A 162 2.09 6.31 -17.18
CA ALA A 162 2.30 7.59 -17.85
C ALA A 162 2.07 7.46 -19.36
N ALA A 163 2.65 6.42 -19.98
CA ALA A 163 2.47 6.14 -21.40
C ALA A 163 1.01 5.83 -21.74
N TYR A 164 0.30 5.09 -20.86
CA TYR A 164 -1.11 4.77 -21.03
C TYR A 164 -1.97 6.03 -21.06
N PHE A 165 -1.75 6.97 -20.14
CA PHE A 165 -2.53 8.20 -20.13
C PHE A 165 -2.11 9.15 -21.26
N GLN A 166 -0.84 9.16 -21.66
CA GLN A 166 -0.35 10.02 -22.73
C GLN A 166 -1.02 9.75 -24.08
N GLN A 167 -1.24 8.47 -24.44
CA GLN A 167 -2.00 8.13 -25.65
C GLN A 167 -3.47 8.59 -25.60
N LEU A 168 -4.04 8.76 -24.40
CA LEU A 168 -5.38 9.30 -24.19
C LEU A 168 -5.40 10.84 -24.21
N GLY A 169 -4.25 11.49 -24.38
CA GLY A 169 -4.11 12.95 -24.45
C GLY A 169 -3.63 13.62 -23.17
N TYR A 170 -3.19 12.86 -22.16
CA TYR A 170 -2.49 13.39 -20.99
C TYR A 170 -1.10 13.94 -21.36
N GLY A 171 -0.67 15.05 -20.75
CA GLY A 171 0.69 15.58 -20.91
C GLY A 171 0.93 16.54 -22.09
N VAL A 172 -0.04 16.77 -22.98
CA VAL A 172 0.12 17.71 -24.12
C VAL A 172 0.11 19.19 -23.67
N GLY A 173 -0.31 19.49 -22.44
CA GLY A 173 -0.22 20.84 -21.86
C GLY A 173 -0.55 20.96 -20.36
N SER A 174 -0.72 19.84 -19.67
CA SER A 174 -1.35 19.76 -18.34
C SER A 174 -0.39 19.50 -17.17
N VAL A 175 0.89 19.16 -17.44
CA VAL A 175 1.88 18.95 -16.37
C VAL A 175 2.50 20.30 -16.02
N ARG A 176 2.17 20.84 -14.83
CA ARG A 176 2.90 21.98 -14.28
C ARG A 176 4.36 21.56 -14.11
N LYS A 177 5.32 22.43 -14.48
CA LYS A 177 6.78 22.18 -14.49
C LYS A 177 7.40 21.65 -13.18
N HIS A 178 6.65 21.55 -12.08
CA HIS A 178 7.14 21.19 -10.74
C HIS A 178 6.31 20.12 -10.01
N THR A 179 5.37 19.45 -10.70
CA THR A 179 4.53 18.41 -10.08
C THR A 179 5.11 17.02 -10.35
N SER A 180 5.10 16.13 -9.37
CA SER A 180 5.53 14.74 -9.57
C SER A 180 4.62 13.98 -10.53
N HIS A 181 5.07 12.84 -11.08
CA HIS A 181 4.24 12.01 -11.95
C HIS A 181 3.03 11.46 -11.20
N ALA A 182 3.21 11.02 -9.96
CA ALA A 182 2.14 10.51 -9.10
C ALA A 182 1.05 11.57 -8.83
N GLU A 183 1.44 12.79 -8.48
CA GLU A 183 0.49 13.89 -8.24
C GLU A 183 -0.22 14.32 -9.51
N SER A 184 0.52 14.45 -10.62
CA SER A 184 -0.05 14.85 -11.90
C SER A 184 -1.05 13.80 -12.41
N LEU A 185 -0.80 12.52 -12.16
CA LEU A 185 -1.72 11.42 -12.49
C LEU A 185 -3.02 11.54 -11.70
N LEU A 186 -2.92 11.77 -10.38
CA LEU A 186 -4.10 11.94 -9.52
C LEU A 186 -4.90 13.19 -9.89
N GLU A 187 -4.24 14.31 -10.18
CA GLU A 187 -4.91 15.52 -10.64
C GLU A 187 -5.67 15.27 -11.94
N PHE A 188 -5.10 14.51 -12.87
CA PHE A 188 -5.78 14.17 -14.11
C PHE A 188 -7.05 13.35 -13.90
N VAL A 189 -6.97 12.32 -13.05
CA VAL A 189 -8.10 11.41 -12.80
C VAL A 189 -9.20 12.09 -11.98
N THR A 190 -8.85 13.08 -11.15
CA THR A 190 -9.80 13.73 -10.24
C THR A 190 -10.35 15.07 -10.73
N LYS A 191 -9.55 15.85 -11.46
CA LYS A 191 -9.79 17.28 -11.73
C LYS A 191 -9.67 17.71 -13.17
N ALA A 192 -9.43 16.83 -14.16
CA ALA A 192 -9.13 17.32 -15.50
C ALA A 192 -10.25 18.23 -16.03
N ASP A 193 -9.92 19.52 -16.10
CA ASP A 193 -10.75 20.57 -16.65
C ASP A 193 -10.87 20.27 -18.14
N SER A 194 -12.08 19.93 -18.58
CA SER A 194 -12.38 19.32 -19.88
C SER A 194 -12.03 20.18 -21.11
N THR A 195 -11.46 21.37 -20.90
CA THR A 195 -11.14 22.35 -21.95
C THR A 195 -9.77 22.13 -22.59
N LEU A 196 -8.84 21.40 -21.94
CA LEU A 196 -7.46 21.20 -22.42
C LEU A 196 -7.11 19.74 -22.76
N VAL A 197 -8.02 18.78 -22.57
CA VAL A 197 -7.75 17.34 -22.77
C VAL A 197 -8.80 16.75 -23.71
N LYS A 198 -8.38 15.88 -24.64
CA LYS A 198 -9.26 15.14 -25.57
C LYS A 198 -10.24 14.18 -24.88
N VAL A 199 -9.96 13.75 -23.65
CA VAL A 199 -10.74 12.73 -22.93
C VAL A 199 -11.10 13.29 -21.55
N LYS A 200 -12.38 13.19 -21.16
CA LYS A 200 -12.84 13.62 -19.83
C LYS A 200 -12.53 12.54 -18.79
N PRO A 201 -12.32 12.90 -17.50
CA PRO A 201 -12.11 11.93 -16.42
C PRO A 201 -13.18 10.84 -16.36
N SER A 202 -14.45 11.20 -16.61
CA SER A 202 -15.59 10.27 -16.64
C SER A 202 -15.46 9.17 -17.69
N ASP A 203 -14.70 9.41 -18.76
CA ASP A 203 -14.56 8.50 -19.90
C ASP A 203 -13.39 7.52 -19.71
N LEU A 204 -12.50 7.78 -18.74
CA LEU A 204 -11.30 6.97 -18.49
C LEU A 204 -11.64 5.52 -18.12
N GLY A 205 -12.72 5.32 -17.35
CA GLY A 205 -13.19 4.00 -17.00
C GLY A 205 -13.62 3.18 -18.23
N ALA A 206 -14.38 3.80 -19.13
CA ALA A 206 -14.80 3.18 -20.37
C ALA A 206 -13.60 2.89 -21.30
N ALA A 207 -12.66 3.84 -21.42
CA ALA A 207 -11.45 3.67 -22.21
C ALA A 207 -10.61 2.46 -21.74
N TRP A 208 -10.45 2.29 -20.43
CA TRP A 208 -9.75 1.15 -19.84
C TRP A 208 -10.44 -0.18 -20.16
N GLN A 209 -11.77 -0.25 -19.99
CA GLN A 209 -12.54 -1.46 -20.28
C GLN A 209 -12.50 -1.86 -21.74
N LEU A 210 -12.58 -0.89 -22.65
CA LEU A 210 -12.60 -1.15 -24.10
C LEU A 210 -11.23 -1.59 -24.64
N SER A 211 -10.14 -0.97 -24.17
CA SER A 211 -8.83 -1.13 -24.82
C SER A 211 -7.62 -1.18 -23.89
N GLY A 212 -7.74 -0.73 -22.64
CA GLY A 212 -6.60 -0.55 -21.75
C GLY A 212 -5.83 -1.83 -21.42
N SER A 213 -6.55 -2.92 -21.09
CA SER A 213 -5.89 -4.21 -20.80
C SER A 213 -5.24 -4.86 -22.03
N GLN A 214 -5.72 -4.56 -23.24
CA GLN A 214 -5.16 -5.05 -24.49
C GLN A 214 -3.92 -4.24 -24.86
N TRP A 215 -3.99 -2.92 -24.69
CA TRP A 215 -2.86 -2.01 -24.86
C TRP A 215 -1.69 -2.44 -23.97
N LEU A 216 -1.92 -2.65 -22.67
CA LEU A 216 -0.85 -3.03 -21.74
C LEU A 216 -0.18 -4.36 -22.15
N ARG A 217 -0.96 -5.34 -22.59
CA ARG A 217 -0.45 -6.62 -23.11
C ARG A 217 0.33 -6.46 -24.41
N SER A 218 0.03 -5.46 -25.24
CA SER A 218 0.81 -5.17 -26.45
C SER A 218 2.18 -4.55 -26.11
N VAL A 219 2.20 -3.62 -25.15
CA VAL A 219 3.43 -2.95 -24.69
C VAL A 219 4.37 -3.94 -24.02
N ALA A 220 3.86 -4.79 -23.12
CA ALA A 220 4.65 -5.81 -22.45
C ALA A 220 5.31 -6.80 -23.42
N ARG A 221 4.59 -7.22 -24.48
CA ARG A 221 5.15 -8.07 -25.54
C ARG A 221 6.21 -7.37 -26.38
N GLY A 222 6.02 -6.08 -26.67
CA GLY A 222 7.00 -5.28 -27.39
C GLY A 222 8.30 -5.06 -26.61
N ALA A 223 8.21 -4.87 -25.30
CA ALA A 223 9.37 -4.75 -24.41
C ALA A 223 10.17 -6.06 -24.35
N LEU A 224 9.49 -7.20 -24.15
CA LEU A 224 10.14 -8.51 -24.08
C LEU A 224 10.88 -8.88 -25.37
N LYS A 225 10.32 -8.48 -26.53
CA LYS A 225 10.96 -8.74 -27.83
C LYS A 225 12.24 -7.93 -28.03
N LYS A 226 12.31 -6.71 -27.49
CA LYS A 226 13.51 -5.86 -27.54
C LYS A 226 14.64 -6.31 -26.61
N GLU A 227 14.34 -7.06 -25.54
CA GLU A 227 15.37 -7.62 -24.65
C GLU A 227 15.99 -8.92 -25.18
N LEU A 228 15.35 -9.56 -26.17
CA LEU A 228 15.79 -10.80 -26.80
C LEU A 228 16.52 -10.58 -28.15
N GLU A 229 16.66 -9.33 -28.58
CA GLU A 229 17.39 -8.89 -29.79
C GLU A 229 18.68 -8.15 -29.37
#